data_AF-A0A7K3GCU7-F1
#
_entry.id   AF-A0A7K3GCU7-F1
#
_cell.length_a   1.000
_cell.length_b   1.000
_cell.length_c   1.000
_cell.angle_alpha   90.00
_cell.angle_beta   90.00
_cell.angle_gamma   90.00
#
_symmetry.space_group_name_H-M   'P 1'
#
loop_
_entity.id
_entity.type
_entity.pdbx_description
1 polymer ?
#
loop_
_entity_poly.entity_id
_entity_poly.type
_entity_poly.pdbx_seq_one_letter_code
_entity_poly.pdbx_strand_id
1 'polypeptide(L)'
;DPRLQEETDAVVSVIASCICGSDLWRYRGMMPSPEPARIGHEFVGIVDEVGAEVRSVRAGDFVVASFGISDGTCTHCRNGVPTSCLQGAWWGERDTAGRNLDAGQGERVRV
;
A
#
# COMPACT_ATOMS: atom_id res chain seq x y z
N ASP A 1 -9.68 2.45 11.55
CA ASP A 1 -9.89 2.85 10.14
C ASP A 1 -8.75 3.70 9.64
N PRO A 2 -8.41 3.62 8.34
CA PRO A 2 -7.39 4.43 7.71
C PRO A 2 -7.69 5.92 7.86
N ARG A 3 -6.62 6.69 8.08
CA ARG A 3 -6.60 8.15 8.21
C ARG A 3 -5.27 8.62 7.60
N LEU A 4 -5.25 9.84 7.08
CA LEU A 4 -3.98 10.51 6.74
C LEU A 4 -3.09 10.58 7.98
N GLN A 5 -1.82 10.22 7.83
CA GLN A 5 -0.79 10.35 8.87
C GLN A 5 0.33 11.29 8.45
N GLU A 6 0.68 11.28 7.16
CA GLU A 6 1.63 12.19 6.54
C GLU A 6 0.92 13.07 5.49
N GLU A 7 1.49 14.24 5.20
CA GLU A 7 0.96 15.16 4.18
C GLU A 7 1.05 14.59 2.75
N THR A 8 1.81 13.51 2.57
CA THR A 8 1.95 12.78 1.30
C THR A 8 0.98 11.61 1.15
N ASP A 9 0.20 11.29 2.18
CA ASP A 9 -0.70 10.13 2.16
C ASP A 9 -1.96 10.38 1.32
N ALA A 10 -2.58 9.30 0.89
CA ALA A 10 -3.98 9.27 0.44
C ALA A 10 -4.76 8.20 1.20
N VAL A 11 -6.08 8.39 1.35
CA VAL A 11 -6.99 7.31 1.74
C VAL A 11 -7.80 6.90 0.53
N VAL A 12 -7.84 5.60 0.26
CA VAL A 12 -8.55 5.02 -0.88
C VAL A 12 -9.64 4.08 -0.38
N SER A 13 -10.88 4.31 -0.82
CA SER A 13 -11.97 3.33 -0.74
C SER A 13 -11.75 2.24 -1.76
N VAL A 14 -11.52 1.01 -1.30
CA VAL A 14 -11.25 -0.14 -2.16
C VAL A 14 -12.54 -0.57 -2.86
N ILE A 15 -12.52 -0.61 -4.19
CA ILE A 15 -13.64 -1.11 -5.00
C ILE A 15 -13.50 -2.61 -5.21
N ALA A 16 -12.27 -3.05 -5.51
CA ALA A 16 -11.96 -4.46 -5.73
C ALA A 16 -10.54 -4.75 -5.25
N SER A 17 -10.37 -5.94 -4.69
CA SER A 17 -9.06 -6.50 -4.37
C SER A 17 -9.01 -7.96 -4.81
N CYS A 18 -7.82 -8.39 -5.23
CA CYS A 18 -7.57 -9.76 -5.64
C CYS A 18 -6.95 -10.57 -4.50
N ILE A 19 -6.94 -11.89 -4.69
CA ILE A 19 -6.15 -12.82 -3.88
C ILE A 19 -4.99 -13.30 -4.75
N CYS A 20 -3.78 -12.97 -4.32
CA CYS A 20 -2.57 -13.39 -5.01
C CYS A 20 -2.12 -14.77 -4.53
N GLY A 21 -1.32 -15.47 -5.35
CA GLY A 21 -0.68 -16.72 -4.93
C GLY A 21 0.24 -16.55 -3.71
N SER A 22 0.86 -15.38 -3.54
CA SER A 22 1.72 -15.04 -2.40
C SER A 22 0.95 -14.87 -1.09
N ASP A 23 -0.31 -14.44 -1.13
CA ASP A 23 -1.18 -14.37 0.07
C ASP A 23 -1.36 -15.76 0.69
N LEU A 24 -1.34 -16.81 -0.15
CA LEU A 24 -1.53 -18.19 0.28
C LEU A 24 -0.35 -18.74 1.09
N TRP A 25 0.82 -18.11 1.06
CA TRP A 25 1.99 -18.60 1.81
C TRP A 25 1.75 -18.53 3.31
N ARG A 26 1.20 -17.41 3.81
CA ARG A 26 0.79 -17.27 5.22
C ARG A 26 -0.42 -18.14 5.51
N TYR A 27 -1.43 -18.13 4.64
CA TYR A 27 -2.66 -18.91 4.80
C TYR A 27 -2.40 -20.42 4.95
N ARG A 28 -1.44 -20.97 4.18
CA ARG A 28 -1.06 -22.39 4.22
C ARG A 28 -0.05 -22.73 5.33
N GLY A 29 0.36 -21.75 6.14
CA GLY A 29 1.36 -21.95 7.19
C GLY A 29 2.80 -22.14 6.66
N MET A 30 3.06 -21.83 5.39
CA MET A 30 4.42 -21.88 4.82
C MET A 30 5.27 -20.71 5.27
N MET A 31 4.64 -19.60 5.66
CA MET A 31 5.29 -18.45 6.28
C MET A 31 4.61 -18.16 7.63
N PRO A 32 5.37 -17.98 8.73
CA PRO A 32 4.79 -17.70 10.04
C PRO A 32 3.97 -16.40 10.03
N SER A 33 2.81 -16.42 10.67
CA SER A 33 2.00 -15.24 10.96
C SER A 33 1.63 -15.27 12.45
N PRO A 34 2.54 -14.82 13.35
CA PRO A 34 2.36 -14.96 14.79
C PRO A 34 1.20 -14.12 15.33
N GLU A 35 0.82 -13.06 14.62
CA GLU A 35 -0.28 -12.17 14.96
C GLU A 35 -1.19 -11.95 13.74
N PRO A 36 -2.47 -11.58 13.95
CA PRO A 36 -3.33 -11.12 12.87
C PRO A 36 -2.71 -9.90 12.18
N ALA A 37 -2.64 -9.94 10.85
CA ALA A 37 -2.11 -8.86 10.03
C ALA A 37 -3.11 -8.49 8.93
N ARG A 38 -3.07 -7.23 8.51
CA ARG A 38 -3.76 -6.78 7.29
C ARG A 38 -3.06 -7.44 6.09
N ILE A 39 -3.82 -7.86 5.08
CA ILE A 39 -3.29 -8.54 3.89
C ILE A 39 -3.87 -7.97 2.59
N GLY A 40 -3.30 -8.37 1.47
CA GLY A 40 -3.69 -7.91 0.14
C GLY A 40 -2.79 -6.80 -0.40
N HIS A 41 -2.28 -7.01 -1.61
CA HIS A 41 -1.39 -6.10 -2.31
C HIS A 41 -1.83 -5.89 -3.76
N GLU A 42 -3.06 -6.26 -4.09
CA GLU A 42 -3.64 -6.14 -5.42
C GLU A 42 -5.01 -5.48 -5.26
N PHE A 43 -5.11 -4.17 -5.50
CA PHE A 43 -6.36 -3.44 -5.34
C PHE A 43 -6.48 -2.22 -6.25
N VAL A 44 -7.74 -1.87 -6.51
CA VAL A 44 -8.18 -0.64 -7.17
C VAL A 44 -9.24 0.04 -6.31
N GLY A 45 -9.37 1.35 -6.43
CA GLY A 45 -10.31 2.10 -5.60
C GLY A 45 -10.53 3.54 -6.03
N ILE A 46 -11.33 4.24 -5.24
CA ILE A 46 -11.56 5.69 -5.37
C ILE A 46 -10.81 6.40 -4.24
N VAL A 47 -10.11 7.48 -4.58
CA VAL A 47 -9.48 8.35 -3.58
C VAL A 47 -10.57 9.06 -2.77
N ASP A 48 -10.58 8.87 -1.45
CA ASP A 48 -11.49 9.56 -0.53
C ASP A 48 -10.95 10.95 -0.16
N GLU A 49 -9.68 11.00 0.27
CA GLU A 49 -8.99 12.20 0.72
C GLU A 49 -7.47 12.08 0.48
N VAL A 50 -6.79 13.22 0.41
CA VAL A 50 -5.34 13.32 0.18
C VAL A 50 -4.73 14.34 1.15
N GLY A 51 -3.48 14.11 1.55
CA GLY A 51 -2.70 15.08 2.33
C GLY A 51 -2.29 16.32 1.52
N ALA A 52 -1.82 17.37 2.20
CA ALA A 52 -1.60 18.68 1.57
C ALA A 52 -0.46 18.71 0.54
N GLU A 53 0.43 17.71 0.56
CA GLU A 53 1.57 17.59 -0.35
C GLU A 53 1.30 16.68 -1.56
N VAL A 54 0.14 16.01 -1.62
CA VAL A 54 -0.25 15.20 -2.78
C VAL A 54 -0.62 16.08 -3.97
N ARG A 55 0.04 15.84 -5.11
CA ARG A 55 -0.18 16.61 -6.36
C ARG A 55 -0.59 15.77 -7.56
N SER A 56 -0.46 14.44 -7.48
CA SER A 56 -0.65 13.52 -8.61
C SER A 56 -2.08 13.01 -8.76
N VAL A 57 -2.85 13.01 -7.67
CA VAL A 57 -4.24 12.52 -7.60
C VAL A 57 -5.07 13.44 -6.69
N ARG A 58 -6.39 13.32 -6.75
CA ARG A 58 -7.33 14.03 -5.88
C ARG A 58 -8.54 13.16 -5.52
N ALA A 59 -9.30 13.60 -4.52
CA ALA A 59 -10.54 12.94 -4.13
C ALA A 59 -11.48 12.74 -5.34
N GLY A 60 -12.05 11.54 -5.45
CA GLY A 60 -12.91 11.10 -6.55
C GLY A 60 -12.19 10.40 -7.71
N ASP A 61 -10.86 10.45 -7.80
CA ASP A 61 -10.11 9.76 -8.85
C ASP A 61 -10.15 8.24 -8.65
N PHE A 62 -10.31 7.48 -9.75
CA PHE A 62 -10.15 6.02 -9.76
C PHE A 62 -8.68 5.66 -9.95
N VAL A 63 -8.13 4.86 -9.04
CA VAL A 63 -6.70 4.53 -8.97
C VAL A 63 -6.45 3.04 -8.87
N VAL A 64 -5.26 2.64 -9.31
CA VAL A 64 -4.69 1.30 -9.12
C VAL A 64 -3.43 1.43 -8.27
N ALA A 65 -3.28 0.56 -7.27
CA ALA A 65 -2.08 0.53 -6.45
C ALA A 65 -1.04 -0.44 -7.01
N SER A 66 0.23 -0.04 -6.92
CA SER A 66 1.36 -0.96 -7.09
C SER A 66 1.35 -2.00 -5.95
N PHE A 67 1.81 -3.22 -6.23
CA PHE A 67 1.91 -4.28 -5.23
C PHE A 67 2.99 -4.03 -4.16
N GLY A 68 3.95 -3.13 -4.47
CA GLY A 68 4.95 -2.63 -3.53
C GLY A 68 4.94 -1.11 -3.47
N ILE A 69 5.24 -0.58 -2.28
CA ILE A 69 5.34 0.86 -2.01
C ILE A 69 6.75 1.33 -2.37
N SER A 70 6.85 2.50 -2.99
CA SER A 70 8.12 3.10 -3.39
C SER A 70 8.12 4.62 -3.17
N ASP A 71 9.27 5.19 -2.84
CA ASP A 71 9.43 6.62 -2.54
C ASP A 71 9.43 7.55 -3.75
N GLY A 72 9.53 7.01 -4.97
CA GLY A 72 9.63 7.78 -6.21
C GLY A 72 10.88 8.66 -6.35
N THR A 73 11.79 8.71 -5.36
CA THR A 73 12.86 9.70 -5.26
C THR A 73 14.27 9.11 -5.14
N CYS A 74 14.43 7.86 -4.69
CA CYS A 74 15.75 7.24 -4.62
C CYS A 74 16.34 6.90 -5.99
N THR A 75 17.63 6.53 -6.03
CA THR A 75 18.35 6.18 -7.26
C THR A 75 17.66 5.06 -8.05
N HIS A 76 17.09 4.05 -7.39
CA HIS A 76 16.40 2.96 -8.09
C HIS A 76 15.08 3.42 -8.71
N CYS A 77 14.27 4.19 -7.96
CA CYS A 77 13.04 4.79 -8.47
C CYS A 77 13.30 5.69 -9.68
N ARG A 78 14.30 6.58 -9.61
CA ARG A 78 14.69 7.49 -10.71
C ARG A 78 15.20 6.76 -11.96
N ASN A 79 15.74 5.55 -11.80
CA ASN A 79 16.16 4.68 -12.91
C ASN A 79 15.02 3.76 -13.41
N GLY A 80 13.79 3.96 -12.94
CA GLY A 80 12.62 3.17 -13.40
C GLY A 80 12.53 1.78 -12.77
N VAL A 81 13.19 1.54 -11.64
CA VAL A 81 13.19 0.26 -10.92
C VAL A 81 12.59 0.43 -9.51
N PRO A 82 11.29 0.78 -9.38
CA PRO A 82 10.67 1.05 -8.08
C PRO A 82 10.60 -0.19 -7.17
N THR A 83 10.65 -1.39 -7.74
CA THR A 83 10.71 -2.66 -6.99
C THR A 83 11.98 -2.83 -6.16
N SER A 84 13.02 -2.04 -6.43
CA SER A 84 14.26 -2.01 -5.66
C SER A 84 14.42 -0.69 -4.88
N CYS A 85 13.31 -0.02 -4.56
CA CYS A 85 13.31 1.22 -3.81
C CYS A 85 14.06 1.07 -2.48
N LEU A 86 14.94 2.04 -2.16
CA LEU A 86 15.71 2.04 -0.91
C LEU A 86 14.83 2.24 0.33
N GLN A 87 13.70 2.92 0.16
CA GLN A 87 12.67 3.12 1.18
C GLN A 87 11.40 2.34 0.83
N GLY A 88 11.53 1.25 0.06
CA GLY A 88 10.39 0.44 -0.35
C GLY A 88 9.76 -0.31 0.82
N ALA A 89 8.48 -0.62 0.70
CA ALA A 89 7.75 -1.40 1.69
C ALA A 89 6.68 -2.28 1.04
N TRP A 90 6.13 -3.22 1.81
CA TRP A 90 5.08 -4.14 1.39
C TRP A 90 3.79 -3.90 2.19
N TRP A 91 2.65 -4.01 1.52
CA TRP A 91 1.34 -3.85 2.14
C TRP A 91 1.15 -4.83 3.31
N GLY A 92 0.60 -4.33 4.42
CA GLY A 92 0.39 -5.11 5.64
C GLY A 92 1.65 -5.32 6.50
N GLU A 93 2.81 -4.81 6.10
CA GLU A 93 4.05 -4.87 6.86
C GLU A 93 4.37 -3.54 7.55
N ARG A 94 5.59 -3.41 8.10
CA ARG A 94 6.10 -2.15 8.64
C ARG A 94 6.99 -1.47 7.60
N ASP A 95 6.85 -0.16 7.47
CA ASP A 95 7.74 0.64 6.63
C ASP A 95 9.13 0.84 7.29
N THR A 96 10.03 1.54 6.60
CA THR A 96 11.38 1.85 7.10
C THR A 96 11.38 2.75 8.34
N ALA A 97 10.28 3.45 8.62
CA ALA A 97 10.06 4.23 9.83
C ALA A 97 9.39 3.41 10.96
N GLY A 98 9.12 2.12 10.73
CA GLY A 98 8.51 1.20 11.69
C GLY A 98 6.99 1.35 11.85
N ARG A 99 6.34 2.16 11.02
CA ARG A 99 4.88 2.36 11.02
C ARG A 99 4.20 1.16 10.38
N ASN A 100 3.07 0.73 10.95
CA ASN A 100 2.24 -0.31 10.34
C ASN A 100 1.56 0.25 9.10
N LEU A 101 1.62 -0.50 8.00
CA LEU A 101 0.96 -0.18 6.75
C LEU A 101 -0.40 -0.90 6.68
N ASP A 102 -1.36 -0.25 6.03
CA ASP A 102 -2.61 -0.90 5.66
C ASP A 102 -2.40 -1.91 4.53
N ALA A 103 -3.46 -2.58 4.09
CA ALA A 103 -3.43 -3.54 3.01
C ALA A 103 -4.77 -3.60 2.26
N GLY A 104 -4.75 -4.11 1.04
CA GLY A 104 -5.83 -3.96 0.06
C GLY A 104 -7.04 -4.87 0.24
N GLN A 105 -6.96 -5.97 0.99
CA GLN A 105 -8.12 -6.84 1.28
C GLN A 105 -8.91 -6.27 2.48
N GLY A 106 -9.43 -5.06 2.30
CA GLY A 106 -10.25 -4.32 3.25
C GLY A 106 -11.10 -3.26 2.53
N GLU A 107 -11.94 -2.56 3.27
CA GLU A 107 -12.85 -1.55 2.67
C GLU A 107 -12.13 -0.24 2.32
N ARG A 108 -11.07 0.10 3.06
CA ARG A 108 -10.25 1.29 2.86
C ARG A 108 -8.80 1.01 3.16
N VAL A 109 -7.90 1.77 2.54
CA VAL A 109 -6.45 1.65 2.70
C VAL A 109 -5.80 3.03 2.67
N ARG A 110 -4.88 3.29 3.60
CA ARG A 110 -3.96 4.43 3.49
C ARG A 110 -2.81 4.06 2.56
N VAL A 111 -2.56 4.92 1.58
CA VAL A 111 -1.58 4.76 0.49
C VAL A 111 -0.51 5.83 0.61
#